data_AF-A0A9J6GIX7-F1
#
_entry.id   AF-A0A9J6GIX7-F1
#
_cell.length_a   1.000
_cell.length_b   1.000
_cell.length_c   1.000
_cell.angle_alpha   90.00
_cell.angle_beta   90.00
_cell.angle_gamma   90.00
#
_symmetry.space_group_name_H-M   'P 1'
#
loop_
_entity.id
_entity.type
_entity.pdbx_description
1 polymer ?
#
loop_
_entity_poly.entity_id
_entity_poly.type
_entity_poly.pdbx_seq_one_letter_code
_entity_poly.pdbx_strand_id
1 'polypeptide(L)'
;MDGFIDYGGNCCGKKPADHALVMMFVPLFDNWVQPIARFASKGAAPGDVLAHLVTEAVMELAKHNASLIAVVSYGAGSNKSMWARLCISGRLTAAVHKVQHPCIPGEHLHFLCDVPHMVKCIRNHMQRYNHAQAGDCDIVYDHYRTLYTEDEKKQLRVVPKLTLAHIEPDSLRKMNVRLATQLFSRGTALGLEVYRKQGLPGLEASEGTEVFTRRLNDLFDALNAKFPKEAVRPGSPKQEIIDTFLRIVDNTAERFCRSRETMFASLQTIQSLRLSLLSTKDILALLFKEGVSYVLTVKLNQDPLERFFGNVRSFGGHEEHPKIVNFAYIFRLLTLYTPVRWP
;
A
#
# COMPACT_ATOMS: atom_id res chain seq x y z
N MET A 1 -25.99 5.60 16.47
CA MET A 1 -25.86 4.48 15.52
C MET A 1 -27.22 4.23 14.92
N ASP A 2 -27.35 4.31 13.60
CA ASP A 2 -28.44 3.71 12.84
C ASP A 2 -27.84 2.66 11.91
N GLY A 3 -28.62 1.64 11.54
CA GLY A 3 -28.15 0.55 10.68
C GLY A 3 -27.55 -0.64 11.44
N PHE A 4 -27.73 -1.82 10.84
CA PHE A 4 -27.26 -3.11 11.33
C PHE A 4 -26.19 -3.66 10.39
N ILE A 5 -25.50 -4.72 10.83
CA ILE A 5 -24.59 -5.46 9.94
C ILE A 5 -25.38 -5.97 8.74
N ASP A 6 -24.90 -5.66 7.55
CA ASP A 6 -25.52 -6.03 6.28
C ASP A 6 -24.42 -6.26 5.23
N TYR A 7 -24.19 -7.53 4.91
CA TYR A 7 -23.29 -7.96 3.84
C TYR A 7 -24.05 -8.33 2.55
N GLY A 8 -25.32 -7.97 2.44
CA GLY A 8 -26.21 -8.43 1.38
C GLY A 8 -26.75 -9.84 1.60
N GLY A 9 -27.81 -10.21 0.86
CA GLY A 9 -28.43 -11.53 0.91
C GLY A 9 -28.92 -11.92 2.32
N ASN A 10 -28.62 -13.17 2.72
CA ASN A 10 -29.01 -13.71 4.04
C ASN A 10 -27.98 -13.40 5.16
N CYS A 11 -26.93 -12.62 4.87
CA CYS A 11 -25.83 -12.36 5.78
C CYS A 11 -26.04 -11.07 6.61
N CYS A 12 -27.26 -10.87 7.10
CA CYS A 12 -27.66 -9.72 7.91
C CYS A 12 -27.56 -10.06 9.42
N GLY A 13 -26.91 -9.20 10.19
CA GLY A 13 -26.70 -9.40 11.63
C GLY A 13 -27.47 -8.40 12.47
N LYS A 14 -28.11 -8.83 13.58
CA LYS A 14 -28.84 -7.94 14.51
C LYS A 14 -27.96 -6.96 15.31
N LYS A 15 -26.65 -6.98 15.12
CA LYS A 15 -25.72 -6.07 15.82
C LYS A 15 -25.64 -4.74 15.08
N PRO A 16 -25.58 -3.59 15.79
CA PRO A 16 -25.33 -2.30 15.15
C PRO A 16 -24.00 -2.32 14.38
N ALA A 17 -24.01 -1.76 13.18
CA ALA A 17 -22.80 -1.55 12.38
C ALA A 17 -22.09 -0.25 12.82
N ASP A 18 -20.76 -0.25 12.68
CA ASP A 18 -19.89 0.89 13.00
C ASP A 18 -18.83 1.16 11.91
N HIS A 19 -18.79 0.34 10.85
CA HIS A 19 -17.91 0.51 9.69
C HIS A 19 -18.70 0.35 8.39
N ALA A 20 -18.26 1.05 7.35
CA ALA A 20 -18.70 0.87 5.98
C ALA A 20 -17.61 0.16 5.18
N LEU A 21 -17.95 -0.94 4.51
CA LEU A 21 -17.09 -1.62 3.57
C LEU A 21 -17.51 -1.23 2.15
N VAL A 22 -16.56 -0.84 1.31
CA VAL A 22 -16.79 -0.44 -0.07
C VAL A 22 -15.87 -1.22 -0.99
N MET A 23 -16.41 -1.70 -2.11
CA MET A 23 -15.62 -2.22 -3.23
C MET A 23 -15.70 -1.22 -4.37
N MET A 24 -14.58 -1.01 -5.05
CA MET A 24 -14.44 -0.05 -6.13
C MET A 24 -13.74 -0.68 -7.32
N PHE A 25 -14.29 -0.46 -8.50
CA PHE A 25 -13.65 -0.79 -9.77
C PHE A 25 -12.78 0.39 -10.23
N VAL A 26 -11.53 0.08 -10.59
CA VAL A 26 -10.54 1.04 -11.06
C VAL A 26 -9.99 0.55 -12.40
N PRO A 27 -10.40 1.12 -13.55
CA PRO A 27 -9.83 0.81 -14.84
C PRO A 27 -8.36 1.24 -14.91
N LEU A 28 -7.51 0.41 -15.53
CA LEU A 28 -6.08 0.70 -15.70
C LEU A 28 -5.82 1.80 -16.73
N PHE A 29 -6.61 1.80 -17.81
CA PHE A 29 -6.36 2.62 -18.99
C PHE A 29 -7.29 3.84 -19.09
N ASP A 30 -8.28 3.94 -18.20
CA ASP A 30 -9.23 5.06 -18.15
C ASP A 30 -9.11 5.84 -16.85
N ASN A 31 -9.60 7.09 -16.87
CA ASN A 31 -9.50 8.03 -15.75
C ASN A 31 -10.78 8.18 -14.91
N TRP A 32 -11.68 7.21 -14.99
CA TRP A 32 -12.82 7.11 -14.08
C TRP A 32 -12.57 6.01 -13.04
N VAL A 33 -13.36 6.01 -11.96
CA VAL A 33 -13.49 4.87 -11.04
C VAL A 33 -14.96 4.78 -10.62
N GLN A 34 -15.39 3.61 -10.15
CA GLN A 34 -16.77 3.40 -9.76
C GLN A 34 -16.84 2.57 -8.47
N PRO A 35 -17.45 3.08 -7.40
CA PRO A 35 -17.90 2.24 -6.30
C PRO A 35 -18.94 1.24 -6.82
N ILE A 36 -18.67 -0.06 -6.69
CA ILE A 36 -19.51 -1.14 -7.24
C ILE A 36 -20.35 -1.83 -6.17
N ALA A 37 -19.91 -1.80 -4.91
CA ALA A 37 -20.65 -2.40 -3.81
C ALA A 37 -20.38 -1.65 -2.51
N ARG A 38 -21.38 -1.66 -1.61
CA ARG A 38 -21.27 -1.18 -0.23
C ARG A 38 -21.90 -2.17 0.73
N PHE A 39 -21.33 -2.29 1.91
CA PHE A 39 -21.80 -3.14 2.99
C PHE A 39 -21.62 -2.44 4.34
N ALA A 40 -22.39 -2.87 5.34
CA ALA A 40 -22.28 -2.37 6.70
C ALA A 40 -21.72 -3.47 7.60
N SER A 41 -20.63 -3.19 8.31
CA SER A 41 -19.95 -4.16 9.17
C SER A 41 -19.81 -3.64 10.60
N LYS A 42 -19.56 -4.56 11.53
CA LYS A 42 -19.10 -4.24 12.87
C LYS A 42 -17.61 -4.56 12.96
N GLY A 43 -16.78 -3.53 13.08
CA GLY A 43 -15.35 -3.62 12.88
C GLY A 43 -14.97 -4.00 11.44
N ALA A 44 -13.75 -4.50 11.28
CA ALA A 44 -13.32 -5.10 10.03
C ALA A 44 -14.15 -6.36 9.72
N ALA A 45 -14.65 -6.44 8.49
CA ALA A 45 -15.42 -7.60 8.03
C ALA A 45 -14.59 -8.90 8.17
N PRO A 46 -15.20 -10.02 8.57
CA PRO A 46 -14.50 -11.32 8.67
C PRO A 46 -13.87 -11.74 7.34
N GLY A 47 -12.73 -12.43 7.40
CA GLY A 47 -11.98 -12.81 6.19
C GLY A 47 -12.72 -13.76 5.25
N ASP A 48 -13.53 -14.67 5.79
CA ASP A 48 -14.41 -15.55 5.03
C ASP A 48 -15.53 -14.77 4.31
N VAL A 49 -16.14 -13.81 4.99
CA VAL A 49 -17.11 -12.90 4.38
C VAL A 49 -16.47 -12.08 3.27
N LEU A 50 -15.29 -11.49 3.52
CA LEU A 50 -14.55 -10.74 2.51
C LEU A 50 -14.20 -11.58 1.28
N ALA A 51 -13.77 -12.84 1.48
CA ALA A 51 -13.43 -13.74 0.37
C ALA A 51 -14.65 -14.05 -0.49
N HIS A 52 -15.81 -14.28 0.14
CA HIS A 52 -17.07 -14.47 -0.55
C HIS A 52 -17.46 -13.22 -1.36
N LEU A 53 -17.50 -12.05 -0.71
CA LEU A 53 -17.90 -10.79 -1.36
C LEU A 53 -16.98 -10.40 -2.53
N VAL A 54 -15.66 -10.59 -2.38
CA VAL A 54 -14.70 -10.32 -3.46
C VAL A 54 -14.92 -11.27 -4.62
N THR A 55 -15.16 -12.57 -4.34
CA THR A 55 -15.44 -13.55 -5.39
C THR A 55 -16.73 -13.20 -6.14
N GLU A 56 -17.80 -12.85 -5.43
CA GLU A 56 -19.05 -12.41 -6.05
C GLU A 56 -18.87 -11.16 -6.91
N ALA A 57 -18.14 -10.16 -6.42
CA ALA A 57 -17.87 -8.94 -7.18
C ALA A 57 -17.07 -9.23 -8.47
N VAL A 58 -16.05 -10.10 -8.40
CA VAL A 58 -15.28 -10.52 -9.59
C VAL A 58 -16.17 -11.25 -10.58
N MET A 59 -17.01 -12.18 -10.11
CA MET A 59 -17.92 -12.93 -10.96
C MET A 59 -18.94 -12.02 -11.63
N GLU A 60 -19.52 -11.07 -10.90
CA GLU A 60 -20.50 -10.14 -11.45
C GLU A 60 -19.87 -9.22 -12.49
N LEU A 61 -18.70 -8.64 -12.23
CA LEU A 61 -17.98 -7.83 -13.20
C LEU A 61 -17.64 -8.61 -14.48
N ALA A 62 -17.22 -9.87 -14.33
CA ALA A 62 -16.92 -10.73 -15.48
C ALA A 62 -18.16 -11.02 -16.35
N LYS A 63 -19.35 -11.20 -15.75
CA LYS A 63 -20.61 -11.36 -16.52
C LYS A 63 -20.92 -10.14 -17.39
N HIS A 64 -20.49 -8.95 -16.97
CA HIS A 64 -20.63 -7.71 -17.72
C HIS A 64 -19.40 -7.38 -18.59
N ASN A 65 -18.59 -8.39 -18.92
CA ASN A 65 -17.42 -8.31 -19.80
C ASN A 65 -16.29 -7.38 -19.29
N ALA A 66 -16.22 -7.11 -17.99
CA ALA A 66 -15.07 -6.41 -17.43
C ALA A 66 -13.90 -7.39 -17.28
N SER A 67 -12.72 -7.01 -17.79
CA SER A 67 -11.47 -7.76 -17.58
C SER A 67 -10.85 -7.36 -16.24
N LEU A 68 -10.72 -8.33 -15.33
CA LEU A 68 -10.16 -8.12 -14.00
C LEU A 68 -8.79 -8.79 -13.87
N ILE A 69 -7.75 -7.96 -13.80
CA ILE A 69 -6.38 -8.45 -13.64
C ILE A 69 -5.97 -8.60 -12.17
N ALA A 70 -6.59 -7.84 -11.25
CA ALA A 70 -6.10 -7.70 -9.89
C ALA A 70 -7.16 -7.32 -8.85
N VAL A 71 -6.95 -7.78 -7.62
CA VAL A 71 -7.62 -7.33 -6.39
C VAL A 71 -6.60 -6.65 -5.47
N VAL A 72 -6.91 -5.43 -5.03
CA VAL A 72 -6.04 -4.65 -4.15
C VAL A 72 -6.70 -4.46 -2.79
N SER A 73 -5.97 -4.80 -1.71
CA SER A 73 -6.43 -4.65 -0.31
C SER A 73 -5.31 -4.16 0.61
N TYR A 74 -5.63 -3.53 1.74
CA TYR A 74 -4.63 -3.20 2.76
C TYR A 74 -4.19 -4.45 3.54
N GLY A 75 -2.97 -4.47 4.07
CA GLY A 75 -2.38 -5.65 4.73
C GLY A 75 -2.86 -5.94 6.16
N ALA A 76 -4.09 -5.58 6.55
CA ALA A 76 -4.61 -5.87 7.89
C ALA A 76 -5.05 -7.34 8.06
N GLY A 77 -5.28 -7.75 9.31
CA GLY A 77 -5.60 -9.13 9.68
C GLY A 77 -6.82 -9.70 8.95
N SER A 78 -7.91 -8.95 8.79
CA SER A 78 -9.11 -9.39 8.07
C SER A 78 -8.83 -9.69 6.60
N ASN A 79 -8.15 -8.78 5.90
CA ASN A 79 -7.79 -8.94 4.49
C ASN A 79 -6.77 -10.06 4.28
N LYS A 80 -5.87 -10.29 5.24
CA LYS A 80 -4.96 -11.44 5.21
C LYS A 80 -5.67 -12.75 5.43
N SER A 81 -6.69 -12.77 6.28
CA SER A 81 -7.58 -13.92 6.43
C SER A 81 -8.34 -14.19 5.13
N MET A 82 -8.85 -13.15 4.46
CA MET A 82 -9.43 -13.25 3.11
C MET A 82 -8.43 -13.84 2.11
N TRP A 83 -7.19 -13.34 2.06
CA TRP A 83 -6.16 -13.89 1.19
C TRP A 83 -5.95 -15.38 1.44
N ALA A 84 -5.80 -15.80 2.70
CA ALA A 84 -5.64 -17.21 3.04
C ALA A 84 -6.84 -18.06 2.58
N ARG A 85 -8.06 -17.55 2.69
CA ARG A 85 -9.29 -18.22 2.20
C ARG A 85 -9.34 -18.34 0.68
N LEU A 86 -8.70 -17.42 -0.04
CA LEU A 86 -8.53 -17.44 -1.49
C LEU A 86 -7.23 -18.12 -1.93
N CYS A 87 -6.60 -18.91 -1.04
CA CYS A 87 -5.34 -19.63 -1.30
C CYS A 87 -4.15 -18.72 -1.65
N ILE A 88 -4.22 -17.45 -1.28
CA ILE A 88 -3.17 -16.44 -1.47
C ILE A 88 -2.25 -16.41 -0.26
N SER A 89 -0.93 -16.40 -0.52
CA SER A 89 0.10 -16.47 0.51
C SER A 89 1.33 -15.68 0.10
N GLY A 90 1.83 -14.84 1.01
CA GLY A 90 3.11 -14.13 0.83
C GLY A 90 4.31 -14.82 1.48
N ARG A 91 4.19 -16.09 1.90
CA ARG A 91 5.25 -16.83 2.61
C ARG A 91 6.44 -17.10 1.67
N LEU A 92 7.66 -17.05 2.19
CA LEU A 92 8.89 -17.22 1.42
C LEU A 92 8.91 -18.52 0.58
N THR A 93 8.60 -19.66 1.17
CA THR A 93 8.66 -20.99 0.50
C THR A 93 7.34 -21.42 -0.14
N ALA A 94 6.28 -20.63 0.00
CA ALA A 94 4.93 -20.96 -0.46
C ALA A 94 4.20 -19.69 -0.87
N ALA A 95 4.85 -18.90 -1.73
CA ALA A 95 4.29 -17.67 -2.26
C ALA A 95 3.27 -18.01 -3.36
N VAL A 96 2.04 -17.54 -3.18
CA VAL A 96 0.95 -17.63 -4.15
C VAL A 96 0.32 -16.25 -4.22
N HIS A 97 0.63 -15.52 -5.29
CA HIS A 97 0.22 -14.11 -5.48
C HIS A 97 -0.92 -13.94 -6.49
N LYS A 98 -1.35 -15.02 -7.14
CA LYS A 98 -2.47 -15.05 -8.09
C LYS A 98 -3.21 -16.38 -8.03
N VAL A 99 -4.46 -16.36 -8.45
CA VAL A 99 -5.30 -17.56 -8.65
C VAL A 99 -5.87 -17.57 -10.05
N GLN A 100 -6.39 -18.71 -10.50
CA GLN A 100 -7.16 -18.77 -11.74
C GLN A 100 -8.39 -17.85 -11.63
N HIS A 101 -8.70 -17.12 -12.70
CA HIS A 101 -9.87 -16.27 -12.75
C HIS A 101 -11.15 -17.14 -12.65
N PRO A 102 -12.10 -16.84 -11.74
CA PRO A 102 -13.22 -17.73 -11.45
C PRO A 102 -14.21 -17.89 -12.62
N CYS A 103 -14.18 -16.98 -13.58
CA CYS A 103 -15.10 -16.99 -14.74
C CYS A 103 -14.41 -17.15 -16.09
N ILE A 104 -13.08 -16.99 -16.18
CA ILE A 104 -12.38 -16.91 -17.46
C ILE A 104 -11.22 -17.91 -17.46
N PRO A 105 -11.37 -19.07 -18.11
CA PRO A 105 -10.31 -20.08 -18.18
C PRO A 105 -9.02 -19.53 -18.80
N GLY A 106 -7.87 -19.86 -18.21
CA GLY A 106 -6.55 -19.41 -18.67
C GLY A 106 -6.13 -18.02 -18.15
N GLU A 107 -7.07 -17.19 -17.71
CA GLU A 107 -6.76 -15.92 -17.07
C GLU A 107 -6.51 -16.08 -15.57
N HIS A 108 -5.78 -15.12 -14.99
CA HIS A 108 -5.40 -15.12 -13.58
C HIS A 108 -5.76 -13.81 -12.90
N LEU A 109 -6.28 -13.92 -11.69
CA LEU A 109 -6.54 -12.79 -10.80
C LEU A 109 -5.39 -12.63 -9.82
N HIS A 110 -4.69 -11.50 -9.89
CA HIS A 110 -3.54 -11.18 -9.04
C HIS A 110 -3.98 -10.47 -7.76
N PHE A 111 -3.23 -10.63 -6.67
CA PHE A 111 -3.51 -9.96 -5.41
C PHE A 111 -2.39 -8.99 -5.07
N LEU A 112 -2.76 -7.79 -4.63
CA LEU A 112 -1.79 -6.77 -4.21
C LEU A 112 -2.17 -6.18 -2.86
N CYS A 113 -1.14 -5.86 -2.09
CA CYS A 113 -1.21 -4.99 -0.93
C CYS A 113 -1.04 -3.52 -1.34
N ASP A 114 -1.82 -2.64 -0.71
CA ASP A 114 -1.66 -1.19 -0.89
C ASP A 114 -0.24 -0.69 -0.53
N VAL A 115 0.47 -0.16 -1.53
CA VAL A 115 1.89 0.22 -1.42
C VAL A 115 2.12 1.42 -0.50
N PRO A 116 1.37 2.54 -0.61
CA PRO A 116 1.49 3.66 0.32
C PRO A 116 1.34 3.24 1.79
N HIS A 117 0.39 2.35 2.08
CA HIS A 117 0.21 1.80 3.43
C HIS A 117 1.40 0.95 3.90
N MET A 118 2.04 0.19 3.01
CA MET A 118 3.22 -0.60 3.37
C MET A 118 4.40 0.29 3.81
N VAL A 119 4.65 1.40 3.12
CA VAL A 119 5.73 2.35 3.48
C VAL A 119 5.52 2.92 4.88
N LYS A 120 4.27 3.26 5.23
CA LYS A 120 3.90 3.65 6.59
C LYS A 120 4.19 2.54 7.61
N CYS A 121 3.82 1.29 7.31
CA CYS A 121 4.07 0.16 8.19
C CYS A 121 5.58 -0.08 8.41
N ILE A 122 6.40 0.07 7.36
CA ILE A 122 7.87 0.03 7.44
C ILE A 122 8.39 1.11 8.39
N ARG A 123 7.95 2.38 8.22
CA ARG A 123 8.33 3.47 9.14
C ARG A 123 7.99 3.15 10.59
N ASN A 124 6.74 2.79 10.85
CA ASN A 124 6.27 2.51 12.21
C ASN A 124 7.03 1.33 12.85
N HIS A 125 7.42 0.33 12.04
CA HIS A 125 8.21 -0.80 12.51
C HIS A 125 9.63 -0.37 12.88
N MET A 126 10.34 0.31 11.98
CA MET A 126 11.73 0.74 12.26
C MET A 126 11.81 1.73 13.42
N GLN A 127 10.85 2.67 13.55
CA GLN A 127 10.80 3.59 14.69
C GLN A 127 10.68 2.83 16.03
N ARG A 128 9.94 1.72 16.05
CA ARG A 128 9.71 0.90 17.26
C ARG A 128 10.93 0.08 17.65
N TYR A 129 11.62 -0.54 16.69
CA TYR A 129 12.71 -1.49 16.97
C TYR A 129 14.11 -0.87 16.91
N ASN A 130 14.23 0.32 16.33
CA ASN A 130 15.47 1.05 16.06
C ASN A 130 16.46 0.34 15.13
N HIS A 131 16.88 -0.87 15.46
CA HIS A 131 17.79 -1.68 14.64
C HIS A 131 16.99 -2.69 13.80
N ALA A 132 17.34 -2.78 12.52
CA ALA A 132 16.76 -3.73 11.60
C ALA A 132 17.72 -4.11 10.48
N GLN A 133 17.45 -5.22 9.80
CA GLN A 133 18.13 -5.59 8.55
C GLN A 133 17.17 -5.55 7.35
N ALA A 134 17.74 -5.25 6.18
CA ALA A 134 17.10 -5.37 4.88
C ALA A 134 18.07 -6.01 3.88
N GLY A 135 17.97 -7.33 3.74
CA GLY A 135 18.93 -8.14 3.00
C GLY A 135 20.30 -8.02 3.66
N ASP A 136 21.26 -7.47 2.91
CA ASP A 136 22.64 -7.29 3.38
C ASP A 136 22.86 -5.94 4.09
N CYS A 137 21.85 -5.06 4.13
CA CYS A 137 21.97 -3.77 4.78
C CYS A 137 21.52 -3.84 6.25
N ASP A 138 22.34 -3.31 7.15
CA ASP A 138 21.94 -3.00 8.52
C ASP A 138 21.44 -1.56 8.60
N ILE A 139 20.33 -1.37 9.29
CA ILE A 139 19.58 -0.12 9.36
C ILE A 139 19.43 0.26 10.84
N VAL A 140 19.78 1.50 11.16
CA VAL A 140 19.51 2.10 12.45
C VAL A 140 18.61 3.32 12.24
N TYR A 141 17.45 3.33 12.90
CA TYR A 141 16.47 4.41 12.81
C TYR A 141 16.99 5.70 13.46
N ASP A 142 17.82 5.59 14.52
CA ASP A 142 18.50 6.73 15.13
C ASP A 142 19.35 7.54 14.14
N HIS A 143 19.83 6.95 13.03
CA HIS A 143 20.49 7.74 11.99
C HIS A 143 19.58 8.86 11.45
N TYR A 144 18.26 8.63 11.34
CA TYR A 144 17.31 9.68 10.96
C TYR A 144 17.13 10.73 12.07
N ARG A 145 17.18 10.33 13.35
CA ARG A 145 17.09 11.24 14.50
C ARG A 145 18.31 12.17 14.54
N THR A 146 19.50 11.60 14.40
CA THR A 146 20.78 12.33 14.36
C THR A 146 20.82 13.30 13.18
N LEU A 147 20.44 12.82 11.99
CA LEU A 147 20.35 13.67 10.79
C LEU A 147 19.42 14.87 11.02
N TYR A 148 18.21 14.64 11.49
CA TYR A 148 17.25 15.72 11.73
C TYR A 148 17.76 16.73 12.77
N THR A 149 18.28 16.23 13.90
CA THR A 149 18.75 17.07 15.01
C THR A 149 19.89 17.99 14.59
N GLU A 150 20.79 17.53 13.72
CA GLU A 150 21.91 18.34 13.24
C GLU A 150 21.56 19.25 12.07
N ASP A 151 20.69 18.79 11.17
CA ASP A 151 20.22 19.57 10.03
C ASP A 151 19.31 20.73 10.45
N GLU A 152 18.45 20.55 11.45
CA GLU A 152 17.55 21.61 11.94
C GLU A 152 18.30 22.83 12.51
N LYS A 153 19.52 22.64 13.03
CA LYS A 153 20.35 23.73 13.56
C LYS A 153 20.95 24.63 12.46
N LYS A 154 20.94 24.19 11.20
CA LYS A 154 21.57 24.91 10.09
C LYS A 154 20.60 25.93 9.49
N GLN A 155 21.13 27.11 9.12
CA GLN A 155 20.36 28.11 8.36
C GLN A 155 20.02 27.60 6.96
N LEU A 156 20.98 26.94 6.30
CA LEU A 156 20.78 26.25 5.02
C LEU A 156 20.78 24.75 5.27
N ARG A 157 19.57 24.19 5.25
CA ARG A 157 19.31 22.78 5.54
C ARG A 157 19.55 21.91 4.31
N VAL A 158 20.24 20.78 4.48
CA VAL A 158 20.41 19.73 3.47
C VAL A 158 19.11 18.94 3.30
N VAL A 159 18.36 18.71 4.39
CA VAL A 159 17.07 17.99 4.38
C VAL A 159 15.92 18.86 4.88
N PRO A 160 15.60 19.98 4.21
CA PRO A 160 14.65 21.00 4.69
C PRO A 160 13.21 20.50 4.89
N LYS A 161 12.83 19.41 4.22
CA LYS A 161 11.50 18.79 4.35
C LYS A 161 11.36 17.96 5.63
N LEU A 162 12.46 17.52 6.22
CA LEU A 162 12.46 16.67 7.40
C LEU A 162 12.13 17.52 8.63
N THR A 163 11.16 17.07 9.40
CA THR A 163 10.69 17.74 10.62
C THR A 163 10.52 16.71 11.74
N LEU A 164 10.37 17.16 12.99
CA LEU A 164 10.13 16.26 14.13
C LEU A 164 8.96 15.32 13.89
N ALA A 165 7.89 15.77 13.21
CA ALA A 165 6.73 14.93 12.87
C ALA A 165 7.06 13.73 11.97
N HIS A 166 8.14 13.78 11.20
CA HIS A 166 8.62 12.65 10.39
C HIS A 166 9.30 11.59 11.26
N ILE A 167 10.10 12.06 12.22
CA ILE A 167 10.97 11.26 13.08
C ILE A 167 10.18 10.65 14.25
N GLU A 168 9.44 11.50 14.96
CA GLU A 168 8.61 11.18 16.12
C GLU A 168 7.13 11.54 15.86
N PRO A 169 6.45 10.81 14.97
CA PRO A 169 5.02 10.97 14.76
C PRO A 169 4.21 10.58 16.01
N ASP A 170 3.27 11.45 16.40
CA ASP A 170 2.19 11.09 17.33
C ASP A 170 1.22 10.06 16.71
N SER A 171 0.24 9.59 17.50
CA SER A 171 -0.72 8.57 17.09
C SER A 171 -1.50 8.92 15.80
N LEU A 172 -1.82 10.19 15.56
CA LEU A 172 -2.53 10.63 14.36
C LEU A 172 -1.56 10.68 13.16
N ARG A 173 -0.39 11.28 13.37
CA ARG A 173 0.66 11.43 12.35
C ARG A 173 1.29 10.09 11.95
N LYS A 174 1.19 9.06 12.77
CA LYS A 174 1.57 7.67 12.43
C LYS A 174 0.80 7.14 11.21
N MET A 175 -0.40 7.64 10.96
CA MET A 175 -1.24 7.26 9.82
C MET A 175 -0.94 8.06 8.55
N ASN A 176 -0.18 9.15 8.66
CA ASN A 176 0.12 10.02 7.53
C ASN A 176 1.22 9.42 6.63
N VAL A 177 0.79 8.88 5.48
CA VAL A 177 1.67 8.30 4.45
C VAL A 177 2.70 9.32 3.95
N ARG A 178 2.33 10.60 3.80
CA ARG A 178 3.23 11.65 3.31
C ARG A 178 4.48 11.75 4.17
N LEU A 179 4.31 11.75 5.50
CA LEU A 179 5.44 11.81 6.44
C LEU A 179 6.36 10.59 6.29
N ALA A 180 5.79 9.39 6.10
CA ALA A 180 6.59 8.18 5.88
C ALA A 180 7.36 8.23 4.55
N THR A 181 6.71 8.65 3.46
CA THR A 181 7.36 8.78 2.14
C THR A 181 8.44 9.86 2.10
N GLN A 182 8.24 10.98 2.82
CA GLN A 182 9.23 12.05 2.92
C GLN A 182 10.44 11.65 3.78
N LEU A 183 10.21 10.86 4.83
CA LEU A 183 11.31 10.26 5.60
C LEU A 183 12.17 9.38 4.69
N PHE A 184 11.56 8.49 3.89
CA PHE A 184 12.28 7.62 2.96
C PHE A 184 12.51 8.24 1.59
N SER A 185 12.82 9.53 1.54
CA SER A 185 13.05 10.23 0.27
C SER A 185 14.51 10.15 -0.17
N ARG A 186 14.76 10.32 -1.47
CA ARG A 186 16.11 10.56 -2.01
C ARG A 186 16.85 11.69 -1.31
N GLY A 187 16.15 12.76 -0.91
CA GLY A 187 16.73 13.88 -0.17
C GLY A 187 17.26 13.44 1.19
N THR A 188 16.51 12.62 1.93
CA THR A 188 16.95 12.08 3.21
C THR A 188 18.16 11.17 3.06
N ALA A 189 18.18 10.30 2.03
CA ALA A 189 19.34 9.46 1.74
C ALA A 189 20.59 10.32 1.46
N LEU A 190 20.47 11.35 0.62
CA LEU A 190 21.57 12.28 0.36
C LEU A 190 22.02 13.01 1.64
N GLY A 191 21.09 13.38 2.52
CA GLY A 191 21.41 13.96 3.82
C GLY A 191 22.30 13.05 4.67
N LEU A 192 21.94 11.76 4.78
CA LEU A 192 22.77 10.77 5.47
C LEU A 192 24.17 10.69 4.87
N GLU A 193 24.28 10.65 3.54
CA GLU A 193 25.56 10.60 2.83
C GLU A 193 26.43 11.83 3.11
N VAL A 194 25.85 13.03 3.00
CA VAL A 194 26.55 14.31 3.17
C VAL A 194 27.09 14.44 4.59
N TYR A 195 26.25 14.20 5.60
CA TYR A 195 26.67 14.34 6.99
C TYR A 195 27.64 13.22 7.43
N ARG A 196 27.51 12.00 6.89
CA ARG A 196 28.53 10.95 7.09
C ARG A 196 29.89 11.38 6.53
N LYS A 197 29.93 11.94 5.32
CA LYS A 197 31.19 12.45 4.71
C LYS A 197 31.79 13.63 5.46
N GLN A 198 30.96 14.43 6.13
CA GLN A 198 31.41 15.51 7.01
C GLN A 198 31.91 15.02 8.37
N GLY A 199 31.86 13.71 8.64
CA GLY A 199 32.30 13.13 9.91
C GLY A 199 31.37 13.45 11.08
N LEU A 200 30.06 13.60 10.82
CA LEU A 200 29.10 13.85 11.89
C LEU A 200 29.04 12.64 12.85
N PRO A 201 29.26 12.85 14.16
CA PRO A 201 29.15 11.78 15.15
C PRO A 201 27.77 11.13 15.16
N GLY A 202 27.74 9.79 15.14
CA GLY A 202 26.51 9.00 15.13
C GLY A 202 25.98 8.67 13.73
N LEU A 203 26.67 9.07 12.65
CA LEU A 203 26.34 8.68 11.26
C LEU A 203 27.46 7.90 10.55
N GLU A 204 28.53 7.53 11.25
CA GLU A 204 29.68 6.81 10.68
C GLU A 204 29.25 5.50 10.01
N ALA A 205 28.32 4.77 10.64
CA ALA A 205 27.76 3.51 10.15
C ALA A 205 26.43 3.69 9.39
N SER A 206 26.14 4.88 8.85
CA SER A 206 24.83 5.17 8.22
C SER A 206 24.66 4.67 6.79
N GLU A 207 25.67 4.06 6.18
CA GLU A 207 25.63 3.62 4.78
C GLU A 207 24.49 2.62 4.51
N GLY A 208 24.27 1.66 5.40
CA GLY A 208 23.16 0.70 5.26
C GLY A 208 21.79 1.38 5.32
N THR A 209 21.58 2.32 6.26
CA THR A 209 20.35 3.13 6.33
C THR A 209 20.17 3.98 5.06
N GLU A 210 21.23 4.61 4.55
CA GLU A 210 21.19 5.40 3.33
C GLU A 210 20.78 4.56 2.11
N VAL A 211 21.46 3.43 1.89
CA VAL A 211 21.21 2.54 0.76
C VAL A 211 19.78 2.02 0.81
N PHE A 212 19.30 1.59 1.98
CA PHE A 212 17.92 1.19 2.17
C PHE A 212 16.93 2.33 1.87
N THR A 213 17.18 3.54 2.39
CA THR A 213 16.34 4.73 2.16
C THR A 213 16.18 5.00 0.66
N ARG A 214 17.28 4.99 -0.08
CA ARG A 214 17.30 5.22 -1.52
C ARG A 214 16.55 4.13 -2.29
N ARG A 215 16.80 2.85 -1.96
CA ARG A 215 16.11 1.71 -2.58
C ARG A 215 14.61 1.71 -2.31
N LEU A 216 14.18 2.07 -1.10
CA LEU A 216 12.76 2.16 -0.76
C LEU A 216 12.07 3.33 -1.45
N ASN A 217 12.74 4.49 -1.59
CA ASN A 217 12.25 5.60 -2.41
C ASN A 217 12.00 5.12 -3.85
N ASP A 218 13.02 4.53 -4.47
CA ASP A 218 12.99 4.14 -5.87
C ASP A 218 11.92 3.07 -6.12
N LEU A 219 11.74 2.14 -5.18
CA LEU A 219 10.64 1.19 -5.22
C LEU A 219 9.28 1.90 -5.14
N PHE A 220 9.10 2.84 -4.22
CA PHE A 220 7.85 3.57 -4.08
C PHE A 220 7.50 4.33 -5.36
N ASP A 221 8.49 4.98 -5.99
CA ASP A 221 8.32 5.67 -7.27
C ASP A 221 8.01 4.70 -8.43
N ALA A 222 8.50 3.46 -8.38
CA ALA A 222 8.18 2.42 -9.36
C ALA A 222 6.74 1.89 -9.18
N LEU A 223 6.29 1.74 -7.94
CA LEU A 223 4.98 1.19 -7.58
C LEU A 223 3.86 2.25 -7.45
N ASN A 224 4.18 3.53 -7.60
CA ASN A 224 3.22 4.63 -7.48
C ASN A 224 3.35 5.68 -8.61
N ALA A 225 3.64 5.22 -9.83
CA ALA A 225 3.78 6.08 -11.00
C ALA A 225 2.42 6.66 -11.41
N LYS A 226 2.29 8.00 -11.38
CA LYS A 226 1.02 8.69 -11.63
C LYS A 226 0.88 9.23 -13.04
N PHE A 227 1.99 9.69 -13.60
CA PHE A 227 2.01 10.36 -14.90
C PHE A 227 2.74 9.52 -15.96
N PRO A 228 2.45 9.68 -17.26
CA PRO A 228 3.14 8.95 -18.34
C PRO A 228 4.66 9.10 -18.34
N LYS A 229 5.18 10.23 -17.84
CA LYS A 229 6.62 10.48 -17.67
C LYS A 229 7.26 9.62 -16.57
N GLU A 230 6.47 9.19 -15.59
CA GLU A 230 6.88 8.34 -14.47
C GLU A 230 6.50 6.87 -14.72
N ALA A 231 5.71 6.58 -15.74
CA ALA A 231 5.17 5.25 -15.98
C ALA A 231 6.26 4.19 -16.11
N VAL A 232 5.93 2.95 -15.73
CA VAL A 232 6.81 1.80 -15.99
C VAL A 232 6.69 1.45 -17.47
N ARG A 233 7.81 1.32 -18.15
CA ARG A 233 7.90 0.98 -19.58
C ARG A 233 8.65 -0.35 -19.77
N PRO A 234 8.44 -1.06 -20.89
CA PRO A 234 9.24 -2.22 -21.24
C PRO A 234 10.74 -1.86 -21.24
N GLY A 235 11.55 -2.64 -20.52
CA GLY A 235 13.00 -2.41 -20.40
C GLY A 235 13.40 -1.21 -19.54
N SER A 236 12.45 -0.56 -18.84
CA SER A 236 12.78 0.57 -17.97
C SER A 236 13.49 0.10 -16.70
N PRO A 237 14.39 0.93 -16.12
CA PRO A 237 15.06 0.62 -14.84
C PRO A 237 14.09 0.32 -13.68
N LYS A 238 12.84 0.77 -13.76
CA LYS A 238 11.79 0.50 -12.77
C LYS A 238 11.47 -0.99 -12.62
N GLN A 239 11.56 -1.78 -13.70
CA GLN A 239 11.37 -3.23 -13.61
C GLN A 239 12.50 -3.87 -12.80
N GLU A 240 13.75 -3.47 -13.05
CA GLU A 240 14.91 -3.94 -12.30
C GLU A 240 14.88 -3.51 -10.83
N ILE A 241 14.36 -2.31 -10.53
CA ILE A 241 14.14 -1.85 -9.15
C ILE A 241 13.17 -2.79 -8.42
N ILE A 242 12.05 -3.16 -9.05
CA ILE A 242 11.07 -4.10 -8.47
C ILE A 242 11.71 -5.47 -8.22
N ASP A 243 12.44 -6.01 -9.20
CA ASP A 243 13.14 -7.30 -9.08
C ASP A 243 14.22 -7.29 -7.99
N THR A 244 15.00 -6.21 -7.93
CA THR A 244 16.05 -6.05 -6.93
C THR A 244 15.46 -5.95 -5.53
N PHE A 245 14.36 -5.21 -5.36
CA PHE A 245 13.72 -5.12 -4.05
C PHE A 245 13.04 -6.42 -3.64
N LEU A 246 12.51 -7.21 -4.58
CA LEU A 246 12.00 -8.55 -4.29
C LEU A 246 13.11 -9.45 -3.72
N ARG A 247 14.31 -9.42 -4.31
CA ARG A 247 15.49 -10.12 -3.75
C ARG A 247 15.84 -9.64 -2.34
N ILE A 248 15.78 -8.33 -2.09
CA ILE A 248 16.01 -7.78 -0.74
C ILE A 248 14.98 -8.35 0.25
N VAL A 249 13.71 -8.41 -0.13
CA VAL A 249 12.62 -8.95 0.69
C VAL A 249 12.81 -10.43 1.01
N ASP A 250 13.30 -11.21 0.05
CA ASP A 250 13.60 -12.64 0.23
C ASP A 250 14.85 -12.84 1.10
N ASN A 251 15.96 -12.18 0.78
CA ASN A 251 17.17 -12.22 1.61
C ASN A 251 16.91 -11.76 3.05
N THR A 252 16.04 -10.75 3.23
CA THR A 252 15.60 -10.29 4.57
C THR A 252 14.91 -11.42 5.34
N ALA A 253 13.99 -12.14 4.68
CA ALA A 253 13.26 -13.24 5.31
C ALA A 253 14.18 -14.44 5.60
N GLU A 254 15.10 -14.75 4.70
CA GLU A 254 16.10 -15.81 4.89
C GLU A 254 17.05 -15.49 6.05
N ARG A 255 17.59 -14.27 6.10
CA ARG A 255 18.43 -13.80 7.21
C ARG A 255 17.68 -13.90 8.54
N PHE A 256 16.42 -13.46 8.59
CA PHE A 256 15.58 -13.64 9.79
C PHE A 256 15.41 -15.11 10.20
N CYS A 257 15.22 -16.02 9.24
CA CYS A 257 15.13 -17.45 9.53
C CYS A 257 16.44 -18.01 10.10
N ARG A 258 17.59 -17.51 9.67
CA ARG A 258 18.92 -17.96 10.10
C ARG A 258 19.37 -17.38 11.44
N SER A 259 19.26 -16.07 11.63
CA SER A 259 19.85 -15.35 12.77
C SER A 259 18.85 -14.71 13.71
N ARG A 260 17.55 -14.73 13.38
CA ARG A 260 16.46 -14.06 14.14
C ARG A 260 16.64 -12.54 14.28
N GLU A 261 17.48 -11.94 13.45
CA GLU A 261 17.67 -10.50 13.42
C GLU A 261 16.41 -9.76 12.97
N THR A 262 16.07 -8.67 13.66
CA THR A 262 14.89 -7.86 13.38
C THR A 262 14.88 -7.39 11.93
N MET A 263 13.78 -7.66 11.20
CA MET A 263 13.60 -7.22 9.82
C MET A 263 13.20 -5.73 9.75
N PHE A 264 13.41 -5.07 8.60
CA PHE A 264 12.97 -3.68 8.39
C PHE A 264 11.45 -3.48 8.44
N ALA A 265 10.69 -4.57 8.40
CA ALA A 265 9.24 -4.57 8.55
C ALA A 265 8.78 -5.83 9.28
N SER A 266 7.56 -5.81 9.82
CA SER A 266 6.97 -7.01 10.43
C SER A 266 6.88 -8.15 9.40
N LEU A 267 6.91 -9.41 9.86
CA LEU A 267 6.73 -10.59 9.00
C LEU A 267 5.50 -10.45 8.10
N GLN A 268 4.42 -9.92 8.67
CA GLN A 268 3.19 -9.63 7.98
C GLN A 268 3.37 -8.62 6.82
N THR A 269 4.13 -7.55 7.03
CA THR A 269 4.42 -6.55 5.98
C THR A 269 5.37 -7.12 4.93
N ILE A 270 6.39 -7.89 5.34
CA ILE A 270 7.33 -8.58 4.43
C ILE A 270 6.59 -9.54 3.49
N GLN A 271 5.64 -10.32 4.01
CA GLN A 271 4.81 -11.21 3.19
C GLN A 271 3.91 -10.44 2.22
N SER A 272 3.27 -9.36 2.68
CA SER A 272 2.47 -8.48 1.82
C SER A 272 3.30 -7.83 0.70
N LEU A 273 4.52 -7.42 1.02
CA LEU A 273 5.43 -6.79 0.05
C LEU A 273 5.89 -7.77 -1.01
N ARG A 274 6.33 -8.98 -0.62
CA ARG A 274 6.66 -10.06 -1.56
C ARG A 274 5.54 -10.32 -2.56
N LEU A 275 4.33 -10.48 -2.04
CA LEU A 275 3.13 -10.73 -2.83
C LEU A 275 2.84 -9.58 -3.81
N SER A 276 2.87 -8.32 -3.38
CA SER A 276 2.69 -7.17 -4.27
C SER A 276 3.75 -7.08 -5.35
N LEU A 277 5.01 -7.37 -5.04
CA LEU A 277 6.12 -7.31 -5.99
C LEU A 277 5.99 -8.40 -7.06
N LEU A 278 5.68 -9.64 -6.66
CA LEU A 278 5.41 -10.75 -7.58
C LEU A 278 4.22 -10.43 -8.50
N SER A 279 3.11 -9.97 -7.93
CA SER A 279 1.93 -9.57 -8.71
C SER A 279 2.21 -8.43 -9.68
N THR A 280 2.92 -7.39 -9.22
CA THR A 280 3.25 -6.26 -10.10
C THR A 280 4.16 -6.71 -11.24
N LYS A 281 5.15 -7.55 -10.98
CA LYS A 281 6.03 -8.12 -12.00
C LYS A 281 5.25 -8.89 -13.06
N ASP A 282 4.37 -9.79 -12.64
CA ASP A 282 3.55 -10.60 -13.54
C ASP A 282 2.57 -9.75 -14.36
N ILE A 283 1.91 -8.77 -13.72
CA ILE A 283 1.00 -7.83 -14.41
C ILE A 283 1.77 -7.02 -15.45
N LEU A 284 2.93 -6.47 -15.11
CA LEU A 284 3.73 -5.71 -16.07
C LEU A 284 4.15 -6.58 -17.26
N ALA A 285 4.61 -7.80 -17.02
CA ALA A 285 4.98 -8.74 -18.08
C ALA A 285 3.80 -9.09 -18.98
N LEU A 286 2.62 -9.34 -18.40
CA LEU A 286 1.38 -9.60 -19.14
C LEU A 286 1.02 -8.40 -20.02
N LEU A 287 0.90 -7.20 -19.44
CA LEU A 287 0.48 -6.01 -20.16
C LEU A 287 1.46 -5.66 -21.29
N PHE A 288 2.76 -5.78 -21.06
CA PHE A 288 3.76 -5.53 -22.09
C PHE A 288 3.75 -6.57 -23.21
N LYS A 289 3.46 -7.83 -22.90
CA LYS A 289 3.24 -8.88 -23.91
C LYS A 289 2.03 -8.57 -24.80
N GLU A 290 0.97 -7.99 -24.22
CA GLU A 290 -0.23 -7.53 -24.95
C GLU A 290 -0.04 -6.19 -25.68
N GLY A 291 1.19 -5.65 -25.73
CA GLY A 291 1.50 -4.44 -26.51
C GLY A 291 1.24 -3.12 -25.78
N VAL A 292 0.99 -3.13 -24.47
CA VAL A 292 0.85 -1.90 -23.67
C VAL A 292 2.19 -1.16 -23.62
N SER A 293 2.21 0.12 -24.02
CA SER A 293 3.45 0.91 -24.11
C SER A 293 4.00 1.39 -22.77
N TYR A 294 3.12 1.58 -21.77
CA TYR A 294 3.48 1.95 -20.41
C TYR A 294 2.36 1.62 -19.42
N VAL A 295 2.71 1.46 -18.14
CA VAL A 295 1.75 1.16 -17.06
C VAL A 295 1.86 2.20 -15.94
N LEU A 296 0.70 2.74 -15.53
CA LEU A 296 0.58 3.63 -14.38
C LEU A 296 0.30 2.81 -13.11
N THR A 297 1.34 2.52 -12.34
CA THR A 297 1.25 1.66 -11.15
C THR A 297 0.41 2.27 -10.02
N VAL A 298 0.11 3.58 -10.05
CA VAL A 298 -0.88 4.19 -9.15
C VAL A 298 -2.27 3.55 -9.30
N LYS A 299 -2.60 2.95 -10.44
CA LYS A 299 -3.88 2.24 -10.67
C LYS A 299 -3.95 0.88 -9.96
N LEU A 300 -2.83 0.42 -9.39
CA LEU A 300 -2.70 -0.84 -8.64
C LEU A 300 -2.63 -0.60 -7.12
N ASN A 301 -3.17 0.52 -6.64
CA ASN A 301 -3.23 0.88 -5.22
C ASN A 301 -4.64 1.33 -4.80
N GLN A 302 -4.84 1.62 -3.52
CA GLN A 302 -6.16 1.98 -2.97
C GLN A 302 -6.39 3.49 -2.83
N ASP A 303 -5.53 4.35 -3.38
CA ASP A 303 -5.68 5.80 -3.32
C ASP A 303 -7.06 6.30 -3.82
N PRO A 304 -7.67 5.72 -4.89
CA PRO A 304 -9.01 6.14 -5.30
C PRO A 304 -10.09 5.86 -4.25
N LEU A 305 -9.95 4.77 -3.50
CA LEU A 305 -10.88 4.38 -2.44
C LEU A 305 -10.74 5.31 -1.22
N GLU A 306 -9.51 5.65 -0.84
CA GLU A 306 -9.23 6.64 0.22
C GLU A 306 -9.78 8.03 -0.14
N ARG A 307 -9.62 8.44 -1.39
CA ARG A 307 -10.22 9.69 -1.91
C ARG A 307 -11.75 9.65 -1.87
N PHE A 308 -12.36 8.53 -2.22
CA PHE A 308 -13.81 8.36 -2.10
C PHE A 308 -14.28 8.55 -0.66
N PHE A 309 -13.64 7.90 0.31
CA PHE A 309 -13.97 8.11 1.72
C PHE A 309 -13.70 9.54 2.19
N GLY A 310 -12.68 10.22 1.65
CA GLY A 310 -12.47 11.66 1.85
C GLY A 310 -13.67 12.48 1.40
N ASN A 311 -14.14 12.26 0.17
CA ASN A 311 -15.32 12.95 -0.39
C ASN A 311 -16.59 12.68 0.42
N VAL A 312 -16.78 11.43 0.87
CA VAL A 312 -17.91 11.06 1.75
C VAL A 312 -17.90 11.88 3.04
N ARG A 313 -16.74 12.02 3.69
CA ARG A 313 -16.60 12.81 4.93
C ARG A 313 -16.81 14.30 4.67
N SER A 314 -16.32 14.83 3.56
CA SER A 314 -16.50 16.24 3.18
C SER A 314 -17.96 16.59 2.86
N PHE A 315 -18.77 15.63 2.41
CA PHE A 315 -20.17 15.85 2.05
C PHE A 315 -21.05 16.26 3.25
N GLY A 316 -20.70 15.81 4.46
CA GLY A 316 -21.44 16.11 5.69
C GLY A 316 -21.18 17.51 6.27
N GLY A 317 -20.34 18.33 5.63
CA GLY A 317 -19.92 19.62 6.17
C GLY A 317 -19.18 19.45 7.49
N HIS A 318 -19.81 19.84 8.60
CA HIS A 318 -19.26 19.65 9.95
C HIS A 318 -19.45 18.21 10.50
N GLU A 319 -20.28 17.38 9.87
CA GLU A 319 -20.46 15.97 10.25
C GLU A 319 -19.49 15.06 9.48
N GLU A 320 -18.24 14.99 9.94
CA GLU A 320 -17.18 14.17 9.32
C GLU A 320 -17.36 12.65 9.53
N HIS A 321 -18.33 12.24 10.33
CA HIS A 321 -18.62 10.85 10.68
C HIS A 321 -20.08 10.49 10.36
N PRO A 322 -20.43 10.28 9.08
CA PRO A 322 -21.80 9.98 8.69
C PRO A 322 -22.26 8.65 9.29
N LYS A 323 -23.50 8.62 9.78
CA LYS A 323 -24.18 7.36 10.17
C LYS A 323 -24.39 6.46 8.95
N ILE A 324 -24.68 5.17 9.15
CA ILE A 324 -24.78 4.19 8.05
C ILE A 324 -25.86 4.57 7.04
N VAL A 325 -26.99 5.10 7.51
CA VAL A 325 -28.07 5.57 6.63
C VAL A 325 -27.62 6.79 5.80
N ASN A 326 -26.96 7.77 6.44
CA ASN A 326 -26.40 8.93 5.75
C ASN A 326 -25.33 8.53 4.72
N PHE A 327 -24.44 7.60 5.11
CA PHE A 327 -23.44 7.03 4.22
C PHE A 327 -24.09 6.37 2.99
N ALA A 328 -25.19 5.63 3.16
CA ALA A 328 -25.91 5.01 2.05
C ALA A 328 -26.46 6.05 1.06
N TYR A 329 -27.01 7.17 1.57
CA TYR A 329 -27.48 8.27 0.72
C TYR A 329 -26.31 8.96 -0.01
N ILE A 330 -25.24 9.30 0.71
CA ILE A 330 -24.04 9.92 0.13
C ILE A 330 -23.42 9.01 -0.93
N PHE A 331 -23.30 7.71 -0.66
CA PHE A 331 -22.82 6.72 -1.61
C PHE A 331 -23.66 6.73 -2.90
N ARG A 332 -24.99 6.67 -2.78
CA ARG A 332 -25.91 6.71 -3.93
C ARG A 332 -25.77 8.01 -4.73
N LEU A 333 -25.59 9.14 -4.05
CA LEU A 333 -25.35 10.43 -4.70
C LEU A 333 -24.03 10.41 -5.46
N LEU A 334 -22.94 9.98 -4.83
CA LEU A 334 -21.61 9.91 -5.44
C LEU A 334 -21.52 8.93 -6.61
N THR A 335 -22.37 7.89 -6.66
CA THR A 335 -22.44 6.98 -7.82
C THR A 335 -23.24 7.56 -8.98
N LEU A 336 -24.16 8.50 -8.74
CA LEU A 336 -24.98 9.13 -9.78
C LEU A 336 -24.41 10.47 -10.26
N TYR A 337 -23.70 11.17 -9.37
CA TYR A 337 -23.22 12.52 -9.59
C TYR A 337 -21.91 12.72 -8.84
N THR A 338 -20.84 13.06 -9.56
CA THR A 338 -19.60 13.52 -8.92
C THR A 338 -19.60 15.05 -8.92
N PRO A 339 -19.82 15.73 -7.77
CA PRO A 339 -19.89 17.19 -7.71
C PRO A 339 -18.57 17.91 -8.03
N VAL A 340 -17.49 17.16 -8.19
CA VAL A 340 -16.14 17.67 -8.47
C VAL A 340 -15.58 16.86 -9.64
N ARG A 341 -14.98 17.52 -10.63
CA ARG A 341 -14.27 16.81 -11.72
C ARG A 341 -13.20 15.90 -11.11
N TRP A 342 -13.15 14.65 -11.54
CA TRP A 342 -12.00 13.77 -11.31
C TRP A 342 -10.77 14.43 -11.94
N PRO A 343 -9.76 14.84 -11.15
CA PRO A 343 -8.55 15.44 -11.69
C PRO A 343 -7.64 14.40 -12.33
#